data_AF-A0A9D8NIH7-F1
#
_entry.id   AF-A0A9D8NIH7-F1
#
_cell.length_a   1.000
_cell.length_b   1.000
_cell.length_c   1.000
_cell.angle_alpha   90.00
_cell.angle_beta   90.00
_cell.angle_gamma   90.00
#
_symmetry.space_group_name_H-M   'P 1'
#
loop_
_entity.id
_entity.type
_entity.pdbx_description
1 polymer ?
#
loop_
_entity_poly.entity_id
_entity_poly.type
_entity_poly.pdbx_seq_one_letter_code
_entity_poly.pdbx_strand_id
1 'polypeptide(L)'
;SGAMDAVVNGVAWCADKCGLDTQFVGALPTALMKPLSGGGARGLMIDAMTTYGADSFTGRLACLFQGSTDTTFYILAVYFGSVNIKNTRHAVGCGLLADLAGILAAIFLAYLFFA
;
A
#
# COMPACT_ATOMS: atom_id res chain seq x y z
N SER A 1 7.54 -4.42 14.31
CA SER A 1 7.05 -3.20 15.01
C SER A 1 5.59 -3.40 15.35
N GLY A 2 5.26 -3.50 16.64
CA GLY A 2 4.00 -4.11 17.11
C GLY A 2 2.69 -3.52 16.57
N ALA A 3 2.62 -2.23 16.24
CA ALA A 3 1.40 -1.64 15.67
C ALA A 3 1.16 -2.07 14.21
N MET A 4 2.21 -2.10 13.40
CA MET A 4 2.13 -2.55 12.00
C MET A 4 1.86 -4.06 11.95
N ASP A 5 2.50 -4.83 12.83
CA ASP A 5 2.25 -6.27 12.98
C ASP A 5 0.80 -6.53 13.45
N ALA A 6 0.24 -5.72 14.36
CA ALA A 6 -1.15 -5.85 14.79
C ALA A 6 -2.16 -5.56 13.68
N VAL A 7 -1.91 -4.52 12.86
CA VAL A 7 -2.77 -4.19 11.70
C VAL A 7 -2.70 -5.30 10.65
N VAL A 8 -1.49 -5.77 10.32
CA VAL A 8 -1.26 -6.85 9.36
C VAL A 8 -1.93 -8.14 9.83
N ASN A 9 -1.78 -8.52 11.11
CA ASN A 9 -2.44 -9.69 11.68
C ASN A 9 -3.97 -9.55 11.73
N GLY A 10 -4.49 -8.34 11.97
CA GLY A 10 -5.93 -8.07 11.92
C GLY A 10 -6.51 -8.25 10.52
N VAL A 11 -5.82 -7.74 9.49
CA VAL A 11 -6.22 -7.92 8.09
C VAL A 11 -6.09 -9.39 7.67
N ALA A 12 -5.01 -10.06 8.09
CA ALA A 12 -4.83 -11.49 7.85
C ALA A 12 -5.96 -12.33 8.45
N TRP A 13 -6.36 -12.03 9.68
CA TRP A 13 -7.47 -12.71 10.35
C TRP A 13 -8.80 -12.49 9.62
N CYS A 14 -9.08 -11.26 9.17
CA CYS A 14 -10.26 -10.97 8.37
C CYS A 14 -10.25 -11.70 7.03
N ALA A 15 -9.09 -11.76 6.36
CA ALA A 15 -8.94 -12.45 5.08
C ALA A 15 -9.11 -13.96 5.20
N ASP A 16 -8.49 -14.57 6.22
CA ASP A 16 -8.62 -15.99 6.54
C ASP A 16 -10.07 -16.37 6.87
N LYS A 17 -10.79 -15.51 7.62
CA LYS A 17 -12.23 -15.68 7.88
C LYS A 17 -13.10 -15.54 6.63
N CYS A 18 -12.64 -14.81 5.61
CA CYS A 18 -13.29 -14.69 4.32
C CYS A 18 -12.87 -15.79 3.33
N GLY A 19 -11.98 -16.72 3.71
CA GLY A 19 -11.46 -17.78 2.84
C GLY A 19 -10.57 -17.25 1.71
N LEU A 20 -10.03 -16.04 1.84
CA LEU A 20 -9.13 -15.43 0.88
C LEU A 20 -7.70 -15.86 1.19
N ASP A 21 -6.90 -16.08 0.15
CA ASP A 21 -5.48 -16.38 0.31
C ASP A 21 -4.77 -15.22 1.03
N THR A 22 -3.91 -15.55 1.99
CA THR A 22 -3.25 -14.57 2.86
C THR A 22 -1.89 -14.14 2.35
N GLN A 23 -1.45 -14.55 1.15
CA GLN A 23 -0.14 -14.16 0.62
C GLN A 23 0.03 -12.65 0.47
N PHE A 24 -1.05 -11.91 0.21
CA PHE A 24 -1.01 -10.44 0.13
C PHE A 24 -0.64 -9.76 1.45
N VAL A 25 -0.81 -10.44 2.58
CA VAL A 25 -0.58 -9.91 3.94
C VAL A 25 0.86 -9.43 4.11
N GLY A 26 1.83 -10.15 3.54
CA GLY A 26 3.25 -9.78 3.61
C GLY A 26 3.59 -8.47 2.91
N ALA A 27 2.75 -8.01 1.98
CA ALA A 27 2.95 -6.77 1.23
C ALA A 27 2.09 -5.59 1.75
N LEU A 28 1.19 -5.83 2.72
CA LEU A 28 0.37 -4.79 3.36
C LEU A 28 1.18 -3.67 4.03
N PRO A 29 2.32 -3.91 4.70
CA PRO A 29 3.16 -2.85 5.23
C PRO A 29 3.56 -1.81 4.16
N THR A 30 3.93 -2.30 2.97
CA THR A 30 4.31 -1.47 1.81
C THR A 30 3.11 -0.66 1.32
N ALA A 31 1.94 -1.28 1.21
CA ALA A 31 0.69 -0.61 0.81
C ALA A 31 0.29 0.52 1.78
N LEU A 32 0.37 0.28 3.09
CA LEU A 32 0.02 1.27 4.10
C LEU A 32 1.02 2.44 4.19
N MET A 33 2.30 2.17 3.92
CA MET A 33 3.31 3.23 3.88
C MET A 33 3.21 4.08 2.61
N LYS A 34 2.62 3.56 1.53
CA LYS A 34 2.60 4.22 0.22
C LYS A 34 1.89 5.59 0.22
N PRO A 35 0.74 5.81 0.88
CA PRO A 35 0.11 7.14 0.99
C PRO A 35 0.90 8.12 1.88
N LEU A 36 1.61 7.60 2.87
CA LEU A 36 2.33 8.37 3.90
C LEU A 36 3.73 8.81 3.43
N SER A 37 4.48 7.89 2.82
CA SER A 37 5.86 8.10 2.40
C SER A 37 6.28 7.15 1.26
N GLY A 38 6.59 7.73 0.10
CA GLY A 38 7.04 6.96 -1.06
C GLY A 38 8.42 6.32 -0.85
N GLY A 39 9.30 7.00 -0.11
CA GLY A 39 10.63 6.47 0.26
C GLY A 39 10.54 5.37 1.32
N GLY A 40 9.65 5.51 2.30
CA GLY A 40 9.41 4.48 3.32
C GLY A 40 8.78 3.22 2.74
N ALA A 41 7.80 3.38 1.84
CA ALA A 41 7.19 2.26 1.12
C ALA A 41 8.23 1.50 0.27
N ARG A 42 9.14 2.21 -0.41
CA ARG A 42 10.21 1.58 -1.19
C ARG A 42 11.17 0.77 -0.30
N GLY A 43 11.48 1.25 0.89
CA GLY A 43 12.28 0.50 1.86
C GLY A 43 11.61 -0.82 2.26
N LEU A 44 10.31 -0.77 2.57
CA LEU A 44 9.53 -1.96 2.92
C LEU A 44 9.32 -2.92 1.73
N MET A 45 9.23 -2.39 0.50
CA MET A 45 9.20 -3.20 -0.71
C MET A 45 10.50 -4.01 -0.86
N ILE A 46 11.65 -3.37 -0.68
CA ILE A 46 12.96 -4.05 -0.76
C ILE A 46 13.05 -5.11 0.35
N ASP A 47 12.60 -4.79 1.57
CA ASP A 47 12.58 -5.73 2.69
C ASP A 47 11.69 -6.95 2.42
N ALA A 48 10.52 -6.75 1.80
CA ALA A 48 9.65 -7.84 1.37
C ALA A 48 10.30 -8.70 0.28
N MET A 49 11.02 -8.10 -0.67
CA MET A 49 11.76 -8.84 -1.70
C MET A 49 12.92 -9.64 -1.13
N THR A 50 13.64 -9.10 -0.14
CA THR A 50 14.74 -9.82 0.52
C THR A 50 14.23 -10.95 1.40
N THR A 51 13.05 -10.80 2.00
CA THR A 51 12.46 -11.79 2.92
C THR A 51 11.74 -12.92 2.19
N TYR A 52 10.89 -12.60 1.20
CA TYR A 52 10.06 -13.57 0.49
C TYR A 52 10.64 -13.99 -0.87
N GLY A 53 11.64 -13.27 -1.38
CA GLY A 53 12.20 -13.43 -2.72
C GLY A 53 11.55 -12.49 -3.73
N ALA A 54 12.34 -11.94 -4.65
CA ALA A 54 11.86 -10.98 -5.65
C ALA A 54 10.80 -11.56 -6.61
N ASP A 55 10.88 -12.87 -6.90
CA ASP A 55 9.92 -13.58 -7.76
C ASP A 55 8.67 -14.08 -7.02
N SER A 56 8.60 -13.92 -5.70
CA SER A 56 7.44 -14.31 -4.92
C SER A 56 6.22 -13.45 -5.24
N PHE A 57 5.03 -13.99 -5.01
CA PHE A 57 3.77 -13.24 -5.08
C PHE A 57 3.85 -11.96 -4.24
N THR A 58 4.34 -12.06 -3.00
CA THR A 58 4.52 -10.92 -2.09
C THR A 58 5.48 -9.88 -2.65
N GLY A 59 6.60 -10.29 -3.27
CA GLY A 59 7.56 -9.40 -3.90
C GLY A 59 6.98 -8.66 -5.11
N ARG A 60 6.25 -9.37 -5.97
CA ARG A 60 5.58 -8.79 -7.15
C ARG A 60 4.42 -7.87 -6.76
N LEU A 61 3.67 -8.22 -5.72
CA LEU A 61 2.61 -7.38 -5.18
C LEU A 61 3.19 -6.10 -4.53
N ALA A 62 4.32 -6.20 -3.83
CA ALA A 62 5.02 -5.01 -3.32
C ALA A 62 5.47 -4.07 -4.45
N CYS A 63 5.91 -4.61 -5.61
CA CYS A 63 6.16 -3.80 -6.81
C CYS A 63 4.90 -3.08 -7.31
N LEU A 64 3.77 -3.81 -7.39
CA LEU A 64 2.50 -3.24 -7.86
C LEU A 64 2.06 -2.09 -6.96
N PHE A 65 2.15 -2.26 -5.63
CA PHE A 65 1.88 -1.17 -4.70
C PHE A 65 2.81 0.02 -4.94
N GLN A 66 4.11 -0.21 -5.15
CA GLN A 66 5.06 0.86 -5.42
C GLN A 66 4.80 1.59 -6.76
N GLY A 67 4.23 0.92 -7.77
CA GLY A 67 3.93 1.49 -9.08
C GLY A 67 2.54 2.13 -9.23
N SER A 68 1.60 1.83 -8.33
CA SER A 68 0.17 2.18 -8.50
C SER A 68 -0.19 3.66 -8.34
N THR A 69 0.34 4.33 -7.31
CA THR A 69 -0.05 5.72 -6.98
C THR A 69 1.13 6.53 -6.45
N ASP A 70 1.08 7.86 -6.60
CA ASP A 70 1.96 8.79 -5.91
C ASP A 70 1.54 8.99 -4.44
N THR A 71 2.47 9.47 -3.60
CA THR A 71 2.20 9.68 -2.16
C THR A 71 1.16 10.78 -1.93
N THR A 72 -0.05 10.46 -1.45
CA THR A 72 -1.13 11.42 -1.18
C THR A 72 -0.68 12.57 -0.26
N PHE A 73 -0.01 12.28 0.86
CA PHE A 73 0.47 13.34 1.76
C PHE A 73 1.58 14.20 1.13
N TYR A 74 2.39 13.63 0.23
CA TYR A 74 3.39 14.38 -0.51
C TYR A 74 2.74 15.35 -1.50
N ILE A 75 1.73 14.90 -2.25
CA ILE A 75 0.95 15.75 -3.16
C ILE A 75 0.30 16.89 -2.37
N LEU A 76 -0.31 16.60 -1.22
CA LEU A 76 -0.91 17.62 -0.35
C LEU A 76 0.11 18.59 0.24
N ALA A 77 1.32 18.15 0.61
CA ALA A 77 2.32 19.05 1.18
C ALA A 77 3.02 19.89 0.09
N VAL A 78 3.43 19.27 -1.01
CA VAL A 78 4.27 19.89 -2.04
C VAL A 78 3.44 20.54 -3.13
N TYR A 79 2.42 19.88 -3.67
CA TYR A 79 1.67 20.42 -4.82
C TYR A 79 0.64 21.44 -4.36
N PHE A 80 -0.06 21.19 -3.26
CA PHE A 80 -0.99 22.20 -2.74
C PHE A 80 -0.25 23.34 -2.03
N GLY A 81 0.92 23.06 -1.44
CA GLY A 81 1.80 24.08 -0.86
C GLY A 81 2.38 25.03 -1.92
N SER A 82 2.80 24.52 -3.08
CA SER A 82 3.39 25.34 -4.15
C SER A 82 2.36 26.25 -4.86
N VAL A 83 1.09 25.85 -4.91
CA VAL A 83 -0.01 26.63 -5.52
C VAL A 83 -0.85 27.38 -4.45
N ASN A 84 -0.43 27.36 -3.18
CA ASN A 84 -1.07 28.03 -2.04
C ASN A 84 -2.58 27.71 -1.89
N ILE A 85 -2.94 26.45 -2.04
CA ILE A 85 -4.33 25.98 -1.90
C ILE A 85 -4.72 26.00 -0.41
N LYS A 86 -5.68 26.85 -0.04
CA LYS A 86 -6.16 27.01 1.34
C LYS A 86 -7.24 26.00 1.77
N ASN A 87 -7.91 25.36 0.81
CA ASN A 87 -9.03 24.44 1.05
C ASN A 87 -8.64 22.98 0.76
N THR A 88 -7.99 22.32 1.71
CA THR A 88 -7.50 20.93 1.55
C THR A 88 -8.40 19.87 2.20
N ARG A 89 -9.46 20.29 2.92
CA ARG A 89 -10.34 19.45 3.74
C ARG A 89 -10.88 18.20 3.04
N HIS A 90 -11.22 18.30 1.75
CA HIS A 90 -11.83 17.19 0.99
C HIS A 90 -10.82 16.43 0.12
N ALA A 91 -9.65 17.02 -0.12
CA ALA A 91 -8.61 16.39 -0.93
C ALA A 91 -7.93 15.22 -0.21
N VAL A 92 -7.72 15.33 1.11
CA VAL A 92 -7.16 14.22 1.91
C VAL A 92 -8.07 13.00 1.85
N GLY A 93 -9.37 13.19 2.09
CA GLY A 93 -10.34 12.08 2.06
C GLY A 93 -10.45 11.43 0.68
N CYS A 94 -10.51 12.24 -0.38
CA CYS A 94 -10.56 11.73 -1.74
C CYS A 94 -9.26 11.00 -2.14
N GLY A 95 -8.10 11.52 -1.74
CA GLY A 95 -6.80 10.89 -2.00
C GLY A 95 -6.64 9.56 -1.28
N LEU A 96 -6.98 9.48 0.00
CA LEU A 96 -6.93 8.23 0.76
C LEU A 96 -7.92 7.17 0.23
N LEU A 97 -9.10 7.58 -0.25
CA LEU A 97 -10.04 6.66 -0.89
C LEU A 97 -9.51 6.16 -2.24
N ALA A 98 -8.85 7.03 -3.02
CA ALA A 98 -8.20 6.62 -4.27
C ALA A 98 -7.04 5.65 -4.01
N ASP A 99 -6.23 5.90 -2.97
CA ASP A 99 -5.18 4.98 -2.53
C ASP A 99 -5.75 3.62 -2.12
N LEU A 100 -6.84 3.61 -1.34
CA LEU A 100 -7.51 2.38 -0.95
C LEU A 100 -8.01 1.59 -2.18
N ALA A 101 -8.63 2.28 -3.14
CA ALA A 101 -9.06 1.65 -4.39
C ALA A 101 -7.87 1.09 -5.19
N GLY A 102 -6.75 1.82 -5.24
CA GLY A 102 -5.51 1.37 -5.86
C GLY A 102 -4.92 0.12 -5.21
N ILE A 103 -4.92 0.07 -3.87
CA ILE A 103 -4.48 -1.12 -3.10
C ILE A 103 -5.35 -2.32 -3.43
N LEU A 104 -6.68 -2.17 -3.41
CA LEU A 104 -7.61 -3.25 -3.73
C LEU A 104 -7.45 -3.73 -5.18
N ALA A 105 -7.30 -2.81 -6.14
CA ALA A 105 -7.05 -3.13 -7.53
C ALA A 105 -5.71 -3.85 -7.73
N ALA A 106 -4.64 -3.42 -7.04
CA ALA A 106 -3.34 -4.07 -7.08
C ALA A 106 -3.38 -5.49 -6.51
N ILE A 107 -4.09 -5.72 -5.41
CA ILE A 107 -4.30 -7.06 -4.84
C ILE A 107 -5.05 -7.94 -5.85
N PHE A 108 -6.15 -7.44 -6.42
CA PHE A 108 -6.93 -8.16 -7.42
C PHE A 108 -6.11 -8.53 -8.66
N LEU A 109 -5.35 -7.58 -9.21
CA LEU A 109 -4.49 -7.81 -10.37
C LEU A 109 -3.34 -8.77 -10.06
N ALA A 110 -2.78 -8.71 -8.85
CA ALA A 110 -1.76 -9.66 -8.45
C ALA A 110 -2.32 -11.08 -8.43
N TYR A 111 -3.51 -11.29 -7.86
CA TYR A 111 -4.17 -12.59 -7.89
C TYR A 111 -4.59 -13.02 -9.31
N LEU A 112 -4.91 -12.09 -10.20
CA LEU A 112 -5.31 -12.44 -11.56
C LEU A 112 -4.12 -12.84 -12.46
N PHE A 113 -2.95 -12.23 -12.27
CA PHE A 113 -1.78 -12.43 -13.14
C PHE A 113 -0.67 -13.29 -12.52
N PHE A 114 -0.60 -13.39 -11.19
CA PHE A 114 0.51 -14.01 -10.47
C PHE A 114 0.09 -15.10 -9.46
N ALA A 115 -1.20 -15.45 -9.38
CA ALA A 115 -1.67 -16.61 -8.64
C ALA A 115 -1.52 -17.93 -9.42
#